data_AF-A0A0L0D3F1-F1
#
_entry.id   AF-A0A0L0D3F1-F1
#
_cell.length_a   1.000
_cell.length_b   1.000
_cell.length_c   1.000
_cell.angle_alpha   90.00
_cell.angle_beta   90.00
_cell.angle_gamma   90.00
#
_symmetry.space_group_name_H-M   'P 1'
#
loop_
_entity.id
_entity.type
_entity.pdbx_description
1 polymer ?
#
loop_
_entity_poly.entity_id
_entity_poly.type
_entity_poly.pdbx_seq_one_letter_code
_entity_poly.pdbx_strand_id
1 'polypeptide(L)'
;MKVYSLVVSVVVVLVLATCAQCGTVTVAQQALAIADVEALIAAQPARTAELVRLGFHDSVGVSPNHVSDGCINLENADNKGLINIVGAMENLYVNRQSKLEYGQMSRADFWALGGIVAARVGAANSAACTAGVCVPPMPLTYGRKDCATSPKTAAAGSFPNAQGGMSTVMNLFRNEMGFTDREVVALMGAHSLGAAEAADSGGFTGPWTRQPNTLDNEFYKEMVNSAWRQNARAVPGASPVHQWDSGAGGRPVMMLNTDMCLHRQIAPNTAGVSSCAADPNACPVAVTDRGVNTTVIVAEYAANNTRWALDFGPVYYKLVSMNTPGLVSAGEEVPNTVEPTTASAAAGLVPSAMVAVLVVVASMVVSLA
;
A
#
# COMPACT_ATOMS: atom_id res chain seq x y z
N MET A 1 -68.09 -45.42 19.41
CA MET A 1 -66.92 -45.07 18.56
C MET A 1 -66.32 -43.78 19.09
N LYS A 2 -65.07 -43.81 19.57
CA LYS A 2 -64.32 -42.61 19.95
C LYS A 2 -63.31 -42.32 18.83
N VAL A 3 -63.45 -41.16 18.20
CA VAL A 3 -62.51 -40.69 17.18
C VAL A 3 -61.39 -39.95 17.91
N TYR A 4 -60.15 -40.44 17.77
CA TYR A 4 -58.96 -39.75 18.27
C TYR A 4 -58.36 -38.96 17.12
N SER A 5 -58.28 -37.63 17.29
CA SER A 5 -57.62 -36.75 16.34
C SER A 5 -56.12 -36.77 16.60
N LEU A 6 -55.34 -37.21 15.61
CA LEU A 6 -53.89 -37.25 15.67
C LEU A 6 -53.36 -35.85 15.31
N VAL A 7 -52.91 -35.09 16.31
CA VAL A 7 -52.23 -33.80 16.08
C VAL A 7 -50.78 -34.10 15.75
N VAL A 8 -50.41 -33.98 14.47
CA VAL A 8 -49.01 -34.08 14.02
C VAL A 8 -48.36 -32.72 14.22
N SER A 9 -47.61 -32.56 15.29
CA SER A 9 -46.76 -31.37 15.51
C SER A 9 -45.53 -31.47 14.59
N VAL A 10 -45.53 -30.69 13.51
CA VAL A 10 -44.34 -30.50 12.68
C VAL A 10 -43.38 -29.61 13.44
N VAL A 11 -42.39 -30.20 14.11
CA VAL A 11 -41.27 -29.47 14.69
C VAL A 11 -40.34 -29.07 13.55
N VAL A 12 -40.44 -27.83 13.09
CA VAL A 12 -39.44 -27.22 12.22
C VAL A 12 -38.19 -26.99 13.07
N VAL A 13 -37.26 -27.94 13.04
CA VAL A 13 -35.92 -27.73 13.57
C VAL A 13 -35.25 -26.73 12.64
N LEU A 14 -35.27 -25.46 13.02
CA LEU A 14 -34.42 -24.44 12.41
C LEU A 14 -32.99 -24.84 12.76
N VAL A 15 -32.32 -25.56 11.86
CA VAL A 15 -30.87 -25.72 11.92
C VAL A 15 -30.32 -24.34 11.62
N LEU A 16 -30.17 -23.52 12.66
CA LEU A 16 -29.20 -22.44 12.65
C LEU A 16 -27.87 -23.16 12.42
N ALA A 17 -27.40 -23.15 11.18
CA ALA A 17 -26.01 -23.42 10.86
C ALA A 17 -25.20 -22.36 11.61
N THR A 18 -24.95 -22.62 12.90
CA THR A 18 -23.94 -21.93 13.66
C THR A 18 -22.65 -22.35 13.00
N CYS A 19 -22.12 -21.42 12.21
CA CYS A 19 -20.86 -21.52 11.52
C CYS A 19 -19.76 -21.59 12.59
N ALA A 20 -19.57 -22.77 13.19
CA ALA A 20 -18.48 -23.04 14.13
C ALA A 20 -17.09 -22.94 13.45
N GLN A 21 -17.09 -22.74 12.12
CA GLN A 21 -15.96 -22.38 11.26
C GLN A 21 -16.36 -21.26 10.28
N CYS A 22 -16.75 -20.08 10.78
CA CYS A 22 -16.70 -18.88 9.94
C CYS A 22 -15.23 -18.50 9.83
N GLY A 23 -14.61 -19.20 8.88
CA GLY A 23 -13.24 -19.69 9.01
C GLY A 23 -12.23 -18.58 8.85
N THR A 24 -11.21 -18.67 9.70
CA THR A 24 -9.97 -17.93 9.56
C THR A 24 -9.35 -18.22 8.20
N VAL A 25 -8.82 -17.20 7.53
CA VAL A 25 -8.02 -17.37 6.31
C VAL A 25 -6.95 -18.45 6.55
N THR A 26 -6.89 -19.43 5.66
CA THR A 26 -5.92 -20.54 5.72
C THR A 26 -4.57 -20.13 5.11
N VAL A 27 -3.50 -20.84 5.46
CA VAL A 27 -2.17 -20.64 4.86
C VAL A 27 -2.20 -20.76 3.33
N ALA A 28 -2.96 -21.72 2.79
CA ALA A 28 -3.10 -21.90 1.35
C ALA A 28 -3.81 -20.71 0.67
N GLN A 29 -4.82 -20.13 1.32
CA GLN A 29 -5.50 -18.93 0.83
C GLN A 29 -4.60 -17.71 0.87
N GLN A 30 -3.85 -17.52 1.97
CA GLN A 30 -2.84 -16.48 2.08
C GLN A 30 -1.79 -16.60 0.97
N ALA A 31 -1.22 -17.79 0.76
CA ALA A 31 -0.16 -18.02 -0.23
C ALA A 31 -0.59 -17.68 -1.67
N LEU A 32 -1.82 -18.05 -2.05
CA LEU A 32 -2.36 -17.75 -3.37
C LEU A 32 -2.69 -16.25 -3.54
N ALA A 33 -3.18 -15.59 -2.49
CA ALA A 33 -3.38 -14.15 -2.51
C ALA A 33 -2.07 -13.36 -2.64
N ILE A 34 -1.00 -13.80 -1.94
CA ILE A 34 0.34 -13.24 -2.09
C ILE A 34 0.84 -13.42 -3.53
N ALA A 35 0.76 -14.63 -4.06
CA ALA A 35 1.24 -14.93 -5.42
C ALA A 35 0.53 -14.08 -6.49
N ASP A 36 -0.77 -13.82 -6.32
CA ASP A 36 -1.51 -12.92 -7.22
C ASP A 36 -0.99 -11.48 -7.17
N VAL A 37 -0.77 -10.96 -5.97
CA VAL A 37 -0.25 -9.60 -5.78
C VAL A 37 1.18 -9.48 -6.32
N GLU A 38 2.04 -10.46 -6.04
CA GLU A 38 3.39 -10.52 -6.59
C GLU A 38 3.38 -10.60 -8.13
N ALA A 39 2.49 -11.40 -8.72
CA ALA A 39 2.34 -11.47 -10.17
C ALA A 39 1.84 -10.13 -10.76
N LEU A 40 0.92 -9.45 -10.07
CA LEU A 40 0.44 -8.12 -10.46
C LEU A 40 1.59 -7.09 -10.46
N ILE A 41 2.45 -7.12 -9.44
CA ILE A 41 3.62 -6.24 -9.33
C ILE A 41 4.68 -6.62 -10.38
N ALA A 42 4.95 -7.90 -10.59
CA ALA A 42 5.92 -8.37 -11.59
C ALA A 42 5.53 -7.96 -13.02
N ALA A 43 4.23 -7.97 -13.33
CA ALA A 43 3.71 -7.52 -14.61
C ALA A 43 3.84 -6.00 -14.81
N GLN A 44 3.72 -5.21 -13.73
CA GLN A 44 3.82 -3.76 -13.77
C GLN A 44 4.43 -3.22 -12.45
N PRO A 45 5.74 -2.97 -12.38
CA PRO A 45 6.42 -2.60 -11.13
C PRO A 45 5.85 -1.38 -10.41
N ALA A 46 5.24 -0.43 -11.16
CA ALA A 46 4.56 0.74 -10.59
C ALA A 46 3.40 0.36 -9.63
N ARG A 47 2.82 -0.83 -9.76
CA ARG A 47 1.77 -1.34 -8.85
C ARG A 47 2.26 -1.46 -7.40
N THR A 48 3.57 -1.54 -7.18
CA THR A 48 4.17 -1.50 -5.84
C THR A 48 3.72 -0.25 -5.08
N ALA A 49 3.89 0.94 -5.69
CA ALA A 49 3.50 2.20 -5.09
C ALA A 49 1.97 2.34 -4.97
N GLU A 50 1.24 1.91 -5.99
CA GLU A 50 -0.21 2.03 -6.03
C GLU A 50 -0.90 1.17 -4.97
N LEU A 51 -0.39 -0.03 -4.68
CA LEU A 51 -0.92 -0.92 -3.64
C LEU A 51 -0.61 -0.41 -2.24
N VAL A 52 0.61 0.10 -2.01
CA VAL A 52 0.96 0.72 -0.72
C VAL A 52 0.07 1.95 -0.47
N ARG A 53 -0.15 2.76 -1.52
CA ARG A 53 -1.07 3.90 -1.49
C ARG A 53 -2.52 3.43 -1.25
N LEU A 54 -3.00 2.40 -1.93
CA LEU A 54 -4.36 1.87 -1.72
C LEU A 54 -4.58 1.47 -0.26
N GLY A 55 -3.61 0.78 0.36
CA GLY A 55 -3.67 0.43 1.77
C GLY A 55 -3.79 1.66 2.69
N PHE A 56 -3.07 2.75 2.41
CA PHE A 56 -3.23 4.02 3.14
C PHE A 56 -4.61 4.65 2.92
N HIS A 57 -5.07 4.74 1.67
CA HIS A 57 -6.33 5.41 1.35
C HIS A 57 -7.56 4.66 1.86
N ASP A 58 -7.53 3.31 1.88
CA ASP A 58 -8.54 2.48 2.54
C ASP A 58 -8.53 2.73 4.05
N SER A 59 -7.35 2.74 4.69
CA SER A 59 -7.22 2.89 6.15
C SER A 59 -7.56 4.29 6.66
N VAL A 60 -7.24 5.34 5.90
CA VAL A 60 -7.73 6.70 6.20
C VAL A 60 -9.26 6.71 6.11
N GLY A 61 -9.82 6.11 5.05
CA GLY A 61 -11.25 5.87 4.94
C GLY A 61 -12.09 7.10 5.27
N VAL A 62 -13.24 6.89 5.91
CA VAL A 62 -14.14 7.96 6.33
C VAL A 62 -13.89 8.34 7.79
N SER A 63 -13.62 9.63 8.04
CA SER A 63 -13.48 10.19 9.39
C SER A 63 -14.83 10.10 10.15
N PRO A 64 -14.82 9.90 11.49
CA PRO A 64 -13.66 9.79 12.38
C PRO A 64 -13.19 8.34 12.58
N ASN A 65 -13.82 7.36 11.93
CA ASN A 65 -13.66 5.96 12.31
C ASN A 65 -12.39 5.30 11.75
N HIS A 66 -11.74 5.87 10.72
CA HIS A 66 -10.47 5.43 10.12
C HIS A 66 -10.22 3.91 10.21
N VAL A 67 -10.67 3.16 9.22
CA VAL A 67 -10.70 1.70 9.25
C VAL A 67 -10.43 1.15 7.85
N SER A 68 -9.66 0.06 7.76
CA SER A 68 -9.48 -0.68 6.52
C SER A 68 -10.68 -1.60 6.30
N ASP A 69 -11.67 -1.14 5.54
CA ASP A 69 -12.95 -1.83 5.30
C ASP A 69 -13.18 -2.17 3.82
N GLY A 70 -12.13 -2.06 2.99
CA GLY A 70 -12.17 -2.45 1.59
C GLY A 70 -13.08 -1.52 0.78
N CYS A 71 -13.18 -0.25 1.16
CA CYS A 71 -14.06 0.72 0.51
C CYS A 71 -13.34 2.02 0.20
N ILE A 72 -13.54 2.49 -1.02
CA ILE A 72 -12.95 3.76 -1.45
C ILE A 72 -13.92 4.60 -2.26
N ASN A 73 -13.94 5.90 -1.98
CA ASN A 73 -14.67 6.87 -2.77
C ASN A 73 -13.80 7.38 -3.92
N LEU A 74 -13.99 6.82 -5.11
CA LEU A 74 -13.21 7.18 -6.31
C LEU A 74 -13.60 8.54 -6.91
N GLU A 75 -14.67 9.17 -6.42
CA GLU A 75 -15.05 10.54 -6.79
C GLU A 75 -14.32 11.58 -5.91
N ASN A 76 -13.74 11.16 -4.78
CA ASN A 76 -12.89 12.04 -3.98
C ASN A 76 -11.61 12.36 -4.76
N ALA A 77 -11.28 13.66 -4.88
CA ALA A 77 -10.10 14.15 -5.58
C ALA A 77 -8.78 13.55 -5.03
N ASP A 78 -8.70 13.28 -3.73
CA ASP A 78 -7.50 12.72 -3.10
C ASP A 78 -7.27 11.24 -3.50
N ASN A 79 -8.31 10.56 -3.99
CA ASN A 79 -8.24 9.17 -4.46
C ASN A 79 -7.97 9.05 -5.97
N LYS A 80 -7.74 10.16 -6.69
CA LYS A 80 -7.43 10.14 -8.13
C LYS A 80 -6.21 9.25 -8.44
N GLY A 81 -6.27 8.56 -9.58
CA GLY A 81 -5.29 7.54 -9.97
C GLY A 81 -5.52 6.13 -9.38
N LEU A 82 -6.33 5.97 -8.33
CA LEU A 82 -6.54 4.64 -7.71
C LEU A 82 -7.52 3.72 -8.44
N ILE A 83 -8.31 4.24 -9.38
CA ILE A 83 -9.32 3.47 -10.13
C ILE A 83 -8.74 2.20 -10.78
N ASN A 84 -7.54 2.31 -11.36
CA ASN A 84 -6.93 1.20 -12.08
C ASN A 84 -6.48 0.08 -11.13
N ILE A 85 -5.89 0.44 -9.99
CA ILE A 85 -5.43 -0.57 -9.02
C ILE A 85 -6.59 -1.21 -8.27
N VAL A 86 -7.63 -0.43 -7.93
CA VAL A 86 -8.87 -0.96 -7.35
C VAL A 86 -9.52 -1.96 -8.31
N GLY A 87 -9.60 -1.64 -9.61
CA GLY A 87 -10.12 -2.56 -10.62
C GLY A 87 -9.27 -3.83 -10.77
N ALA A 88 -7.94 -3.72 -10.74
CA ALA A 88 -7.05 -4.88 -10.79
C ALA A 88 -7.22 -5.81 -9.58
N MET A 89 -7.27 -5.24 -8.37
CA MET A 89 -7.51 -5.98 -7.13
C MET A 89 -8.90 -6.62 -7.11
N GLU A 90 -9.96 -5.91 -7.54
CA GLU A 90 -11.31 -6.48 -7.62
C GLU A 90 -11.37 -7.66 -8.60
N ASN A 91 -10.70 -7.55 -9.76
CA ASN A 91 -10.64 -8.65 -10.71
C ASN A 91 -9.95 -9.88 -10.12
N LEU A 92 -8.85 -9.73 -9.39
CA LEU A 92 -8.19 -10.84 -8.71
C LEU A 92 -9.09 -11.45 -7.64
N TYR A 93 -9.70 -10.62 -6.79
CA TYR A 93 -10.58 -11.04 -5.72
C TYR A 93 -11.79 -11.84 -6.24
N VAL A 94 -12.54 -11.31 -7.21
CA VAL A 94 -13.72 -11.97 -7.79
C VAL A 94 -13.32 -13.25 -8.52
N ASN A 95 -12.19 -13.26 -9.25
CA ASN A 95 -11.69 -14.47 -9.88
C ASN A 95 -11.35 -15.55 -8.86
N ARG A 96 -10.78 -15.19 -7.71
CA ARG A 96 -10.49 -16.15 -6.64
C ARG A 96 -11.75 -16.67 -5.99
N GLN A 97 -12.69 -15.80 -5.62
CA GLN A 97 -13.97 -16.22 -5.04
C GLN A 97 -14.81 -17.12 -5.96
N SER A 98 -14.74 -16.90 -7.28
CA SER A 98 -15.50 -17.69 -8.26
C SER A 98 -14.82 -19.01 -8.64
N LYS A 99 -13.49 -19.09 -8.57
CA LYS A 99 -12.72 -20.27 -9.01
C LYS A 99 -12.26 -21.17 -7.87
N LEU A 100 -12.28 -20.66 -6.64
CA LEU A 100 -11.85 -21.33 -5.44
C LEU A 100 -12.83 -20.92 -4.32
N GLU A 101 -13.14 -21.79 -3.35
CA GLU A 101 -14.07 -21.46 -2.24
C GLU A 101 -13.44 -20.48 -1.22
N TYR A 102 -12.97 -19.31 -1.69
CA TYR A 102 -12.30 -18.24 -0.94
C TYR A 102 -13.28 -17.36 -0.15
N GLY A 103 -14.38 -17.93 0.34
CA GLY A 103 -15.43 -17.19 1.06
C GLY A 103 -15.02 -16.66 2.43
N GLN A 104 -13.75 -16.77 2.83
CA GLN A 104 -13.24 -16.47 4.16
C GLN A 104 -12.30 -15.25 4.21
N MET A 105 -11.74 -14.81 3.09
CA MET A 105 -10.95 -13.57 3.00
C MET A 105 -11.85 -12.45 2.50
N SER A 106 -11.99 -11.37 3.26
CA SER A 106 -12.74 -10.19 2.85
C SER A 106 -11.95 -9.35 1.83
N ARG A 107 -12.61 -8.44 1.10
CA ARG A 107 -11.90 -7.47 0.23
C ARG A 107 -10.97 -6.60 1.05
N ALA A 108 -11.42 -6.17 2.23
CA ALA A 108 -10.62 -5.40 3.18
C ALA A 108 -9.33 -6.13 3.57
N ASP A 109 -9.41 -7.42 3.86
CA ASP A 109 -8.24 -8.26 4.11
C ASP A 109 -7.34 -8.37 2.88
N PHE A 110 -7.92 -8.53 1.68
CA PHE A 110 -7.15 -8.64 0.45
C PHE A 110 -6.41 -7.34 0.09
N TRP A 111 -7.01 -6.17 0.35
CA TRP A 111 -6.36 -4.87 0.14
C TRP A 111 -5.24 -4.60 1.14
N ALA A 112 -5.46 -4.91 2.43
CA ALA A 112 -4.41 -4.81 3.44
C ALA A 112 -3.24 -5.76 3.15
N LEU A 113 -3.52 -7.00 2.71
CA LEU A 113 -2.51 -7.93 2.22
C LEU A 113 -1.76 -7.35 1.02
N GLY A 114 -2.47 -6.77 0.06
CA GLY A 114 -1.88 -6.13 -1.12
C GLY A 114 -0.87 -5.04 -0.76
N GLY A 115 -1.22 -4.15 0.16
CA GLY A 115 -0.31 -3.10 0.66
C GLY A 115 0.93 -3.66 1.36
N ILE A 116 0.77 -4.65 2.24
CA ILE A 116 1.88 -5.28 2.97
C ILE A 116 2.82 -6.03 2.00
N VAL A 117 2.27 -6.83 1.09
CA VAL A 117 3.06 -7.58 0.09
C VAL A 117 3.80 -6.61 -0.82
N ALA A 118 3.14 -5.54 -1.28
CA ALA A 118 3.78 -4.52 -2.09
C ALA A 118 4.93 -3.82 -1.36
N ALA A 119 4.75 -3.45 -0.09
CA ALA A 119 5.83 -2.87 0.71
C ALA A 119 7.01 -3.85 0.87
N ARG A 120 6.74 -5.14 1.10
CA ARG A 120 7.78 -6.18 1.18
C ARG A 120 8.55 -6.34 -0.14
N VAL A 121 7.85 -6.41 -1.27
CA VAL A 121 8.46 -6.49 -2.61
C VAL A 121 9.30 -5.25 -2.90
N GLY A 122 8.77 -4.05 -2.63
CA GLY A 122 9.49 -2.80 -2.80
C GLY A 122 10.78 -2.74 -1.97
N ALA A 123 10.75 -3.26 -0.74
CA ALA A 123 11.91 -3.28 0.13
C ALA A 123 12.96 -4.33 -0.28
N ALA A 124 12.51 -5.49 -0.76
CA ALA A 124 13.39 -6.54 -1.28
C ALA A 124 14.15 -6.09 -2.55
N ASN A 125 13.62 -5.10 -3.29
CA ASN A 125 14.29 -4.51 -4.45
C ASN A 125 15.42 -3.53 -4.07
N SER A 126 15.58 -3.15 -2.80
CA SER A 126 16.58 -2.17 -2.40
C SER A 126 17.99 -2.75 -2.41
N ALA A 127 18.92 -2.06 -3.06
CA ALA A 127 20.35 -2.38 -2.98
C ALA A 127 20.93 -2.20 -1.56
N ALA A 128 20.24 -1.48 -0.67
CA ALA A 128 20.61 -1.40 0.74
C ALA A 128 20.30 -2.69 1.51
N CYS A 129 19.53 -3.61 0.91
CA CYS A 129 19.18 -4.92 1.47
C CYS A 129 20.33 -5.93 1.31
N THR A 130 21.50 -5.60 1.87
CA THR A 130 22.71 -6.45 1.83
C THR A 130 23.03 -7.09 3.17
N ALA A 131 22.57 -6.50 4.28
CA ALA A 131 22.65 -7.02 5.64
C ALA A 131 21.63 -6.34 6.56
N GLY A 132 21.24 -6.99 7.65
CA GLY A 132 20.26 -6.47 8.61
C GLY A 132 18.81 -6.58 8.14
N VAL A 133 17.88 -5.89 8.83
CA VAL A 133 16.47 -5.85 8.44
C VAL A 133 16.31 -4.77 7.36
N CYS A 134 15.96 -5.18 6.15
CA CYS A 134 15.60 -4.31 5.02
C CYS A 134 14.13 -4.43 4.67
N VAL A 135 13.58 -5.65 4.69
CA VAL A 135 12.15 -5.89 4.57
C VAL A 135 11.49 -5.54 5.91
N PRO A 136 10.61 -4.52 5.96
CA PRO A 136 9.98 -4.12 7.22
C PRO A 136 9.13 -5.26 7.79
N PRO A 137 9.21 -5.55 9.11
CA PRO A 137 8.39 -6.60 9.72
C PRO A 137 6.93 -6.16 9.75
N MET A 138 6.09 -6.83 8.96
CA MET A 138 4.67 -6.52 8.79
C MET A 138 3.86 -7.81 8.80
N PRO A 139 3.26 -8.20 9.93
CA PRO A 139 2.51 -9.46 9.98
C PRO A 139 1.28 -9.41 9.07
N LEU A 140 0.95 -10.57 8.49
CA LEU A 140 -0.31 -10.75 7.76
C LEU A 140 -1.35 -11.29 8.73
N THR A 141 -2.43 -10.52 8.91
CA THR A 141 -3.54 -10.89 9.79
C THR A 141 -4.86 -10.58 9.12
N TYR A 142 -5.89 -11.35 9.45
CA TYR A 142 -7.17 -11.41 8.76
C TYR A 142 -8.34 -11.28 9.73
N GLY A 143 -9.51 -10.92 9.21
CA GLY A 143 -10.72 -10.67 9.98
C GLY A 143 -11.29 -9.27 9.80
N ARG A 144 -10.74 -8.46 8.87
CA ARG A 144 -11.36 -7.18 8.48
C ARG A 144 -12.74 -7.45 7.88
N LYS A 145 -13.66 -6.51 8.11
CA LYS A 145 -15.01 -6.60 7.57
C LYS A 145 -15.14 -5.64 6.40
N ASP A 146 -15.65 -6.16 5.29
CA ASP A 146 -16.02 -5.33 4.16
C ASP A 146 -17.10 -4.34 4.57
N CYS A 147 -16.97 -3.08 4.13
CA CYS A 147 -18.05 -2.12 4.23
C CYS A 147 -19.25 -2.58 3.37
N ALA A 148 -20.45 -2.11 3.71
CA ALA A 148 -21.69 -2.59 3.10
C ALA A 148 -21.78 -2.43 1.57
N THR A 149 -20.99 -1.50 0.99
CA THR A 149 -20.98 -1.17 -0.43
C THR A 149 -19.66 -1.52 -1.14
N SER A 150 -18.81 -2.31 -0.48
CA SER A 150 -17.48 -2.69 -0.99
C SER A 150 -17.53 -3.22 -2.43
N PRO A 151 -16.60 -2.78 -3.32
CA PRO A 151 -15.38 -2.02 -3.03
C PRO A 151 -15.51 -0.49 -3.00
N LYS A 152 -16.73 0.07 -3.07
CA LYS A 152 -16.92 1.53 -3.23
C LYS A 152 -17.72 2.13 -2.09
N THR A 153 -17.55 3.43 -1.88
CA THR A 153 -18.43 4.22 -1.01
C THR A 153 -18.63 5.61 -1.59
N ALA A 154 -19.77 6.24 -1.30
CA ALA A 154 -20.04 7.63 -1.65
C ALA A 154 -19.55 8.61 -0.56
N ALA A 155 -19.23 8.11 0.64
CA ALA A 155 -18.72 8.93 1.72
C ALA A 155 -17.27 9.34 1.45
N ALA A 156 -16.95 10.62 1.61
CA ALA A 156 -15.60 11.14 1.39
C ALA A 156 -14.77 11.09 2.67
N GLY A 157 -13.58 10.52 2.58
CA GLY A 157 -12.53 10.69 3.58
C GLY A 157 -11.92 12.09 3.60
N SER A 158 -11.24 12.43 4.69
CA SER A 158 -10.45 13.65 4.80
C SER A 158 -8.96 13.30 4.72
N PHE A 159 -8.27 13.83 3.71
CA PHE A 159 -6.85 13.61 3.48
C PHE A 159 -6.06 14.90 3.74
N PRO A 160 -4.76 14.80 4.06
CA PRO A 160 -3.97 15.98 4.35
C PRO A 160 -3.70 16.74 3.05
N ASN A 161 -3.99 18.04 3.05
CA ASN A 161 -3.67 18.90 1.91
C ASN A 161 -2.14 18.93 1.68
N ALA A 162 -1.70 18.52 0.49
CA ALA A 162 -0.29 18.49 0.07
C ALA A 162 0.43 19.85 0.13
N GLN A 163 -0.31 20.97 0.07
CA GLN A 163 0.25 22.31 0.22
C GLN A 163 0.36 22.75 1.69
N GLY A 164 -0.13 21.95 2.65
CA GLY A 164 -0.09 22.23 4.08
C GLY A 164 1.28 22.01 4.71
N GLY A 165 1.42 22.45 5.97
CA GLY A 165 2.63 22.28 6.77
C GLY A 165 2.50 21.20 7.85
N MET A 166 3.37 21.26 8.85
CA MET A 166 3.43 20.28 9.96
C MET A 166 2.08 20.09 10.67
N SER A 167 1.32 21.17 10.89
CA SER A 167 0.01 21.10 11.56
C SER A 167 -1.00 20.27 10.75
N THR A 168 -0.99 20.37 9.42
CA THR A 168 -1.85 19.58 8.53
C THR A 168 -1.54 18.09 8.65
N VAL A 169 -0.26 17.72 8.64
CA VAL A 169 0.20 16.33 8.78
C VAL A 169 -0.17 15.79 10.16
N MET A 170 0.18 16.50 11.23
CA MET A 170 -0.08 16.05 12.60
C MET A 170 -1.58 16.03 12.92
N ASN A 171 -2.42 16.86 12.29
CA ASN A 171 -3.85 16.79 12.50
C ASN A 171 -4.43 15.43 12.10
N LEU A 172 -4.16 14.97 10.87
CA LEU A 172 -4.64 13.66 10.43
C LEU A 172 -3.99 12.54 11.24
N PHE A 173 -2.66 12.40 11.14
CA PHE A 173 -2.01 11.20 11.64
C PHE A 173 -2.01 11.12 13.17
N ARG A 174 -1.72 12.22 13.86
CA ARG A 174 -1.57 12.20 15.31
C ARG A 174 -2.87 12.44 16.04
N ASN A 175 -3.67 13.43 15.61
CA ASN A 175 -4.88 13.79 16.36
C ASN A 175 -6.07 12.89 15.99
N GLU A 176 -6.27 12.58 14.70
CA GLU A 176 -7.40 11.74 14.27
C GLU A 176 -7.07 10.25 14.33
N MET A 177 -5.87 9.85 13.88
CA MET A 177 -5.48 8.43 13.77
C MET A 177 -4.62 7.91 14.93
N GLY A 178 -4.19 8.76 15.86
CA GLY A 178 -3.49 8.33 17.08
C GLY A 178 -2.06 7.82 16.88
N PHE A 179 -1.37 8.22 15.81
CA PHE A 179 0.06 7.96 15.64
C PHE A 179 0.92 8.89 16.51
N THR A 180 2.07 8.43 16.98
CA THR A 180 3.08 9.29 17.60
C THR A 180 3.84 10.09 16.53
N ASP A 181 4.44 11.21 16.90
CA ASP A 181 5.24 12.04 15.98
C ASP A 181 6.30 11.21 15.23
N ARG A 182 6.95 10.25 15.90
CA ARG A 182 7.94 9.34 15.26
C ARG A 182 7.30 8.34 14.30
N GLU A 183 6.13 7.81 14.64
CA GLU A 183 5.38 6.92 13.74
C GLU A 183 4.92 7.69 12.49
N VAL A 184 4.51 8.96 12.64
CA VAL A 184 4.20 9.83 11.49
C VAL A 184 5.42 9.98 10.59
N VAL A 185 6.59 10.36 11.15
CA VAL A 185 7.81 10.50 10.33
C VAL A 185 8.14 9.17 9.65
N ALA A 186 8.04 8.03 10.33
CA ALA A 186 8.32 6.71 9.77
C ALA A 186 7.39 6.38 8.58
N LEU A 187 6.08 6.55 8.76
CA LEU A 187 5.06 6.20 7.78
C LEU A 187 5.16 7.04 6.50
N MET A 188 5.52 8.33 6.63
CA MET A 188 5.76 9.22 5.49
C MET A 188 6.89 8.71 4.57
N GLY A 189 7.78 7.84 5.06
CA GLY A 189 8.79 7.15 4.25
C GLY A 189 8.20 6.24 3.16
N ALA A 190 6.89 5.96 3.17
CA ALA A 190 6.21 5.32 2.04
C ALA A 190 6.41 6.09 0.72
N HIS A 191 6.64 7.41 0.79
CA HIS A 191 7.02 8.23 -0.37
C HIS A 191 8.38 7.87 -0.98
N SER A 192 9.12 6.88 -0.45
CA SER A 192 10.20 6.27 -1.24
C SER A 192 9.68 5.61 -2.53
N LEU A 193 8.41 5.20 -2.53
CA LEU A 193 7.70 4.63 -3.66
C LEU A 193 6.87 5.68 -4.42
N GLY A 194 6.82 5.49 -5.74
CA GLY A 194 5.89 6.17 -6.63
C GLY A 194 6.37 7.51 -7.16
N ALA A 195 5.48 8.13 -7.92
CA ALA A 195 5.64 9.46 -8.48
C ALA A 195 4.30 10.18 -8.49
N ALA A 196 4.35 11.50 -8.36
CA ALA A 196 3.22 12.34 -8.62
C ALA A 196 3.01 12.47 -10.14
N GLU A 197 1.78 12.24 -10.58
CA GLU A 197 1.35 12.43 -11.96
C GLU A 197 0.42 13.63 -12.01
N ALA A 198 0.73 14.66 -12.81
CA ALA A 198 0.04 15.95 -12.73
C ALA A 198 -1.50 15.84 -12.84
N ALA A 199 -2.00 14.92 -13.66
CA ALA A 199 -3.42 14.68 -13.85
C ALA A 199 -4.11 14.05 -12.62
N ASP A 200 -3.39 13.20 -11.88
CA ASP A 200 -3.91 12.43 -10.74
C ASP A 200 -3.49 13.01 -9.38
N SER A 201 -2.50 13.89 -9.36
CA SER A 201 -1.87 14.47 -8.17
C SER A 201 -2.07 15.99 -8.11
N GLY A 202 -3.18 16.51 -8.62
CA GLY A 202 -3.55 17.92 -8.45
C GLY A 202 -2.55 18.94 -9.01
N GLY A 203 -1.72 18.54 -9.99
CA GLY A 203 -0.67 19.38 -10.59
C GLY A 203 0.75 19.11 -10.07
N PHE A 204 0.93 18.32 -9.02
CA PHE A 204 2.26 17.85 -8.60
C PHE A 204 2.82 16.85 -9.61
N THR A 205 4.14 16.87 -9.83
CA THR A 205 4.77 16.01 -10.83
C THR A 205 6.18 15.59 -10.45
N GLY A 206 6.49 14.33 -10.75
CA GLY A 206 7.82 13.74 -10.60
C GLY A 206 7.87 12.74 -9.46
N PRO A 207 8.95 11.93 -9.40
CA PRO A 207 9.14 10.97 -8.33
C PRO A 207 9.69 11.65 -7.06
N TRP A 208 9.39 11.08 -5.91
CA TRP A 208 10.00 11.50 -4.64
C TRP A 208 11.45 11.03 -4.49
N THR A 209 11.81 9.92 -5.14
CA THR A 209 13.15 9.35 -5.13
C THR A 209 13.62 9.01 -6.54
N ARG A 210 14.93 8.78 -6.72
CA ARG A 210 15.48 8.35 -8.02
C ARG A 210 15.12 6.90 -8.37
N GLN A 211 14.62 6.12 -7.40
CA GLN A 211 14.22 4.72 -7.53
C GLN A 211 12.76 4.52 -7.06
N PRO A 212 11.76 4.97 -7.82
CA PRO A 212 10.37 5.04 -7.36
C PRO A 212 9.67 3.68 -7.19
N ASN A 213 10.37 2.56 -7.43
CA ASN A 213 9.84 1.21 -7.19
C ASN A 213 10.55 0.51 -6.01
N THR A 214 11.40 1.25 -5.28
CA THR A 214 12.18 0.74 -4.16
C THR A 214 11.66 1.37 -2.87
N LEU A 215 11.42 0.53 -1.86
CA LEU A 215 11.03 0.97 -0.52
C LEU A 215 12.24 0.90 0.42
N ASP A 216 12.96 2.01 0.54
CA ASP A 216 14.09 2.17 1.44
C ASP A 216 14.12 3.60 2.02
N ASN A 217 15.22 3.99 2.68
CA ASN A 217 15.35 5.30 3.28
C ASN A 217 15.73 6.42 2.30
N GLU A 218 15.69 6.20 0.98
CA GLU A 218 16.12 7.21 -0.01
C GLU A 218 15.27 8.49 0.09
N PHE A 219 13.97 8.41 0.41
CA PHE A 219 13.14 9.59 0.67
C PHE A 219 13.77 10.57 1.68
N TYR A 220 14.29 10.07 2.81
CA TYR A 220 14.93 10.92 3.81
C TYR A 220 16.33 11.36 3.36
N LYS A 221 17.07 10.51 2.65
CA LYS A 221 18.38 10.89 2.09
C LYS A 221 18.26 12.03 1.10
N GLU A 222 17.25 12.00 0.24
CA GLU A 222 16.94 13.08 -0.70
C GLU A 222 16.60 14.36 0.05
N MET A 223 15.73 14.26 1.06
CA MET A 223 15.31 15.40 1.88
C MET A 223 16.50 16.08 2.58
N VAL A 224 17.50 15.32 3.04
CA VAL A 224 18.68 15.83 3.76
C VAL A 224 19.81 16.29 2.83
N ASN A 225 20.08 15.57 1.74
CA ASN A 225 21.31 15.73 0.96
C ASN A 225 21.13 16.51 -0.35
N SER A 226 19.89 16.67 -0.83
CA SER A 226 19.63 17.43 -2.05
C SER A 226 19.52 18.93 -1.77
N ALA A 227 19.91 19.75 -2.75
CA ALA A 227 19.55 21.17 -2.78
C ALA A 227 18.09 21.28 -3.20
N TRP A 228 17.29 22.12 -2.54
CA TRP A 228 15.85 22.21 -2.80
C TRP A 228 15.42 23.65 -3.07
N ARG A 229 14.47 23.81 -4.00
CA ARG A 229 13.78 25.08 -4.25
C ARG A 229 12.29 24.82 -4.46
N GLN A 230 11.45 25.68 -3.92
CA GLN A 230 10.02 25.61 -4.15
C GLN A 230 9.67 26.36 -5.45
N ASN A 231 8.97 25.68 -6.35
CA ASN A 231 8.54 26.23 -7.63
C ASN A 231 7.03 26.08 -7.81
N ALA A 232 6.43 27.05 -8.49
CA ALA A 232 5.03 26.96 -8.90
C ALA A 232 4.87 25.96 -10.05
N ARG A 233 3.79 25.17 -10.00
CA ARG A 233 3.32 24.27 -11.04
C ARG A 233 1.99 24.79 -11.57
N ALA A 234 1.94 25.04 -12.88
CA ALA A 234 0.73 25.46 -13.54
C ALA A 234 -0.31 24.33 -13.50
N VAL A 235 -1.54 24.65 -13.11
CA VAL A 235 -2.67 23.73 -13.11
C VAL A 235 -3.74 24.29 -14.05
N PRO A 236 -4.15 23.57 -15.10
CA PRO A 236 -5.16 24.05 -16.02
C PRO A 236 -6.47 24.40 -15.30
N GLY A 237 -6.92 25.64 -15.46
CA GLY A 237 -8.18 26.12 -14.88
C GLY A 237 -8.16 26.35 -13.36
N ALA A 238 -7.00 26.31 -12.71
CA ALA A 238 -6.88 26.52 -11.27
C ALA A 238 -5.65 27.38 -10.91
N SER A 239 -5.53 27.76 -9.64
CA SER A 239 -4.33 28.42 -9.13
C SER A 239 -3.13 27.46 -9.17
N PRO A 240 -1.90 27.97 -9.38
CA PRO A 240 -0.71 27.13 -9.32
C PRO A 240 -0.57 26.45 -7.95
N VAL A 241 -0.02 25.24 -7.95
CA VAL A 241 0.41 24.55 -6.73
C VAL A 241 1.92 24.71 -6.55
N HIS A 242 2.41 24.65 -5.31
CA HIS A 242 3.83 24.84 -5.01
C HIS A 242 4.50 23.54 -4.57
N GLN A 243 5.50 23.12 -5.34
CA GLN A 243 6.26 21.88 -5.16
C GLN A 243 7.72 22.22 -4.85
N TRP A 244 8.38 21.41 -4.02
CA TRP A 244 9.83 21.49 -3.87
C TRP A 244 10.51 20.60 -4.91
N ASP A 245 11.49 21.14 -5.61
CA ASP A 245 12.26 20.43 -6.61
C ASP A 245 13.72 20.37 -6.20
N SER A 246 14.33 19.20 -6.42
CA SER A 246 15.76 19.03 -6.25
C SER A 246 16.53 19.87 -7.27
N GLY A 247 17.67 20.42 -6.86
CA GLY A 247 18.61 21.13 -7.71
C GLY A 247 19.27 20.21 -8.76
N ALA A 248 20.16 20.80 -9.56
CA ALA A 248 20.83 20.10 -10.65
C ALA A 248 21.72 18.95 -10.13
N GLY A 249 21.50 17.73 -10.64
CA GLY A 249 22.29 16.54 -10.31
C GLY A 249 21.44 15.26 -10.33
N GLY A 250 21.63 14.41 -11.36
CA GLY A 250 20.84 13.19 -11.54
C GLY A 250 19.40 13.44 -12.01
N ARG A 251 18.54 12.42 -11.89
CA ARG A 251 17.10 12.53 -12.21
C ARG A 251 16.43 13.48 -11.21
N PRO A 252 15.71 14.52 -11.65
CA PRO A 252 14.98 15.42 -10.74
C PRO A 252 13.97 14.64 -9.89
N VAL A 253 13.92 14.99 -8.61
CA VAL A 253 12.95 14.49 -7.64
C VAL A 253 12.18 15.66 -7.04
N MET A 254 11.04 15.35 -6.44
CA MET A 254 10.14 16.33 -5.83
C MET A 254 9.86 16.03 -4.36
N MET A 255 9.44 17.06 -3.62
CA MET A 255 8.84 16.93 -2.29
C MET A 255 7.62 17.86 -2.18
N LEU A 256 6.58 17.41 -1.46
CA LEU A 256 5.44 18.25 -1.08
C LEU A 256 5.81 19.13 0.13
N ASN A 257 4.99 20.14 0.43
CA ASN A 257 5.17 20.89 1.68
C ASN A 257 5.01 19.99 2.91
N THR A 258 4.10 19.03 2.84
CA THR A 258 3.86 18.02 3.87
C THR A 258 5.04 17.05 4.05
N ASP A 259 5.91 16.91 3.06
CA ASP A 259 7.14 16.13 3.16
C ASP A 259 8.25 16.99 3.78
N MET A 260 8.51 18.16 3.19
CA MET A 260 9.59 19.04 3.63
C MET A 260 9.38 19.56 5.06
N CYS A 261 8.13 19.63 5.54
CA CYS A 261 7.83 20.04 6.90
C CYS A 261 8.41 19.09 7.96
N LEU A 262 8.72 17.83 7.60
CA LEU A 262 9.34 16.87 8.51
C LEU A 262 10.80 17.24 8.81
N HIS A 263 11.52 17.82 7.85
CA HIS A 263 12.94 18.17 7.99
C HIS A 263 13.16 19.62 8.39
N ARG A 264 12.34 20.54 7.92
CA ARG A 264 12.43 21.98 8.21
C ARG A 264 11.06 22.51 8.57
N GLN A 265 11.00 23.57 9.37
CA GLN A 265 9.73 24.17 9.78
C GLN A 265 9.06 24.94 8.63
N ILE A 266 8.53 24.18 7.66
CA ILE A 266 7.79 24.71 6.52
C ILE A 266 6.41 25.17 7.01
N ALA A 267 6.23 26.50 7.04
CA ALA A 267 4.98 27.16 7.39
C ALA A 267 4.44 27.88 6.13
N PRO A 268 3.77 27.16 5.23
CA PRO A 268 3.31 27.72 3.97
C PRO A 268 2.16 28.71 4.22
N ASN A 269 2.08 29.76 3.41
CA ASN A 269 0.93 30.67 3.41
C ASN A 269 -0.30 29.99 2.77
N THR A 270 -1.41 30.73 2.64
CA THR A 270 -2.66 30.21 2.06
C THR A 270 -2.55 29.77 0.59
N ALA A 271 -1.52 30.23 -0.13
CA ALA A 271 -1.22 29.81 -1.50
C ALA A 271 -0.23 28.62 -1.57
N GLY A 272 0.17 28.06 -0.43
CA GLY A 272 1.14 26.97 -0.37
C GLY A 272 2.60 27.42 -0.46
N VAL A 273 2.89 28.73 -0.46
CA VAL A 273 4.27 29.23 -0.60
C VAL A 273 4.96 29.27 0.76
N SER A 274 6.13 28.64 0.86
CA SER A 274 6.98 28.68 2.05
C SER A 274 7.74 29.99 2.18
N SER A 275 7.96 30.48 3.40
CA SER A 275 8.81 31.64 3.68
C SER A 275 10.28 31.42 3.31
N CYS A 276 10.72 30.15 3.22
CA CYS A 276 12.07 29.75 2.82
C CYS A 276 12.09 29.05 1.45
N ALA A 277 11.20 29.44 0.52
CA ALA A 277 11.05 28.82 -0.80
C ALA A 277 12.36 28.71 -1.61
N ALA A 278 13.32 29.62 -1.41
CA ALA A 278 14.59 29.61 -2.15
C ALA A 278 15.62 28.60 -1.62
N ASP A 279 15.51 28.19 -0.35
CA ASP A 279 16.37 27.22 0.32
C ASP A 279 15.70 26.79 1.64
N PRO A 280 15.26 25.54 1.79
CA PRO A 280 14.58 25.11 3.01
C PRO A 280 15.48 25.18 4.26
N ASN A 281 16.81 25.20 4.11
CA ASN A 281 17.73 25.35 5.25
C ASN A 281 17.69 26.74 5.88
N ALA A 282 17.09 27.73 5.21
CA ALA A 282 16.80 29.02 5.81
C ALA A 282 15.59 28.96 6.78
N CYS A 283 14.76 27.92 6.72
CA CYS A 283 13.75 27.68 7.73
C CYS A 283 14.37 27.05 9.00
N PRO A 284 13.80 27.31 10.20
CA PRO A 284 14.20 26.63 11.42
C PRO A 284 14.11 25.10 11.32
N VAL A 285 14.74 24.42 12.27
CA VAL A 285 14.52 22.98 12.47
C VAL A 285 13.03 22.70 12.72
N ALA A 286 12.54 21.58 12.19
CA ALA A 286 11.16 21.16 12.36
C ALA A 286 10.93 20.66 13.78
N VAL A 287 10.03 21.34 14.49
CA VAL A 287 9.58 20.96 15.84
C VAL A 287 8.07 20.95 15.85
N THR A 288 7.47 19.86 16.34
CA THR A 288 6.02 19.74 16.47
C THR A 288 5.52 20.59 17.63
N ASP A 289 4.22 20.82 17.71
CA ASP A 289 3.54 21.45 18.84
C ASP A 289 3.69 20.68 20.17
N ARG A 290 4.18 19.43 20.13
CA ARG A 290 4.59 18.65 21.32
C ARG A 290 6.08 18.77 21.67
N GLY A 291 6.83 19.63 20.96
CA GLY A 291 8.26 19.80 21.18
C GLY A 291 9.13 18.68 20.58
N VAL A 292 8.57 17.80 19.74
CA VAL A 292 9.34 16.73 19.09
C VAL A 292 10.10 17.31 17.90
N ASN A 293 11.43 17.18 17.91
CA ASN A 293 12.28 17.60 16.80
C ASN A 293 12.30 16.53 15.71
N THR A 294 11.48 16.71 14.67
CA THR A 294 11.39 15.76 13.56
C THR A 294 12.59 15.82 12.63
N THR A 295 13.33 16.95 12.59
CA THR A 295 14.60 17.06 11.84
C THR A 295 15.60 15.98 12.28
N VAL A 296 15.67 15.69 13.58
CA VAL A 296 16.56 14.66 14.13
C VAL A 296 16.12 13.26 13.69
N ILE A 297 14.82 12.98 13.67
CA ILE A 297 14.27 11.69 13.23
C ILE A 297 14.51 11.48 11.74
N VAL A 298 14.30 12.52 10.92
CA VAL A 298 14.64 12.50 9.49
C VAL A 298 16.12 12.19 9.27
N ALA A 299 17.01 12.87 10.01
CA ALA A 299 18.46 12.62 9.89
C ALA A 299 18.85 11.20 10.31
N GLU A 300 18.21 10.66 11.36
CA GLU A 300 18.40 9.28 11.81
C GLU A 300 17.99 8.27 10.71
N TYR A 301 16.81 8.45 10.11
CA TYR A 301 16.36 7.58 9.03
C TYR A 301 17.19 7.71 7.77
N ALA A 302 17.62 8.93 7.39
CA ALA A 302 18.52 9.14 6.27
C ALA A 302 19.86 8.41 6.44
N ALA A 303 20.37 8.32 7.66
CA ALA A 303 21.64 7.66 7.97
C ALA A 303 21.54 6.12 8.10
N ASN A 304 20.36 5.58 8.40
CA ASN A 304 20.22 4.16 8.75
C ASN A 304 18.91 3.54 8.23
N ASN A 305 19.02 2.82 7.11
CA ASN A 305 17.89 2.12 6.49
C ASN A 305 17.27 1.07 7.40
N THR A 306 18.08 0.29 8.12
CA THR A 306 17.57 -0.74 9.04
C THR A 306 16.74 -0.12 10.17
N ARG A 307 17.18 1.02 10.71
CA ARG A 307 16.44 1.72 11.76
C ARG A 307 15.09 2.21 11.23
N TRP A 308 15.08 2.79 10.03
CA TRP A 308 13.83 3.20 9.40
C TRP A 308 12.89 2.01 9.12
N ALA A 309 13.40 0.92 8.53
CA ALA A 309 12.60 -0.26 8.23
C ALA A 309 11.97 -0.91 9.48
N LEU A 310 12.71 -0.94 10.60
CA LEU A 310 12.21 -1.41 11.90
C LEU A 310 11.09 -0.55 12.47
N ASP A 311 11.07 0.76 12.18
CA ASP A 311 9.99 1.65 12.61
C ASP A 311 8.84 1.67 11.58
N PHE A 312 9.13 1.64 10.27
CA PHE A 312 8.12 1.69 9.20
C PHE A 312 7.18 0.47 9.23
N GLY A 313 7.73 -0.74 9.33
CA GLY A 313 6.94 -1.98 9.21
C GLY A 313 5.81 -2.07 10.23
N PRO A 314 6.10 -1.99 11.54
CA PRO A 314 5.07 -2.00 12.58
C PRO A 314 4.05 -0.86 12.43
N VAL A 315 4.47 0.30 11.93
CA VAL A 315 3.57 1.45 11.74
C VAL A 315 2.67 1.29 10.53
N TYR A 316 3.18 0.77 9.41
CA TYR A 316 2.35 0.46 8.24
C TYR A 316 1.37 -0.67 8.57
N TYR A 317 1.78 -1.67 9.36
CA TYR A 317 0.87 -2.69 9.88
C TYR A 317 -0.22 -2.10 10.80
N LYS A 318 0.16 -1.19 11.71
CA LYS A 318 -0.77 -0.46 12.59
C LYS A 318 -1.80 0.33 11.76
N LEU A 319 -1.37 0.99 10.68
CA LEU A 319 -2.23 1.70 9.75
C LEU A 319 -3.29 0.77 9.14
N VAL A 320 -2.87 -0.32 8.49
CA VAL A 320 -3.80 -1.24 7.82
C VAL A 320 -4.60 -2.14 8.77
N SER A 321 -4.38 -2.03 10.08
CA SER A 321 -5.10 -2.77 11.12
C SER A 321 -5.90 -1.85 12.03
N MET A 322 -5.95 -0.56 11.69
CA MET A 322 -6.56 0.47 12.53
C MET A 322 -8.03 0.17 12.77
N ASN A 323 -8.46 0.38 14.02
CA ASN A 323 -9.84 0.20 14.49
C ASN A 323 -10.48 -1.16 14.14
N THR A 324 -9.65 -2.20 13.93
CA THR A 324 -10.09 -3.55 13.59
C THR A 324 -9.61 -4.55 14.65
N PRO A 325 -10.36 -4.73 15.74
CA PRO A 325 -9.98 -5.69 16.79
C PRO A 325 -10.15 -7.14 16.32
N GLY A 326 -9.37 -8.05 16.89
CA GLY A 326 -9.54 -9.49 16.70
C GLY A 326 -8.97 -10.05 15.39
N LEU A 327 -8.02 -9.36 14.77
CA LEU A 327 -7.30 -9.90 13.61
C LEU A 327 -6.46 -11.12 14.00
N VAL A 328 -6.47 -12.14 13.14
CA VAL A 328 -5.80 -13.43 13.37
C VAL A 328 -4.85 -13.78 12.23
N SER A 329 -3.72 -14.40 12.55
CA SER A 329 -2.79 -14.94 11.53
C SER A 329 -3.36 -16.23 10.91
N ALA A 330 -3.01 -16.48 9.65
CA ALA A 330 -3.31 -17.75 8.97
C ALA A 330 -2.42 -18.92 9.45
N GLY A 331 -1.38 -18.65 10.25
CA GLY A 331 -0.51 -19.65 10.91
C GLY A 331 0.95 -19.58 10.48
N GLU A 332 1.23 -19.43 9.19
CA GLU A 332 2.61 -19.25 8.68
C GLU A 332 2.83 -17.78 8.31
N GLU A 333 3.76 -17.10 9.00
CA GLU A 333 4.22 -15.79 8.57
C GLU A 333 5.15 -15.98 7.37
N VAL A 334 4.88 -15.26 6.26
CA VAL A 334 5.90 -15.06 5.23
C VAL A 334 7.13 -14.45 5.92
N PRO A 335 8.32 -15.05 5.81
CA PRO A 335 9.49 -14.56 6.52
C PRO A 335 9.72 -13.07 6.23
N ASN A 336 9.85 -12.27 7.29
CA ASN A 336 10.20 -10.84 7.19
C ASN A 336 11.69 -10.64 6.85
N THR A 337 12.40 -11.71 6.48
CA THR A 337 13.81 -11.72 6.15
C THR A 337 13.99 -12.33 4.78
N VAL A 338 14.60 -11.59 3.86
CA VAL A 338 15.31 -12.22 2.75
C VAL A 338 16.50 -12.92 3.41
N GLU A 339 16.46 -14.25 3.55
CA GLU A 339 17.71 -14.96 3.81
C GLU A 339 18.68 -14.57 2.68
N PRO A 340 19.94 -14.22 2.99
CA PRO A 340 20.90 -13.97 1.94
C PRO A 340 20.88 -15.20 1.04
N THR A 341 20.59 -15.00 -0.24
CA THR A 341 20.63 -16.06 -1.23
C THR A 341 22.07 -16.58 -1.25
N THR A 342 22.36 -17.61 -0.46
CA THR A 342 23.41 -18.54 -0.85
C THR A 342 22.96 -19.00 -2.22
N ALA A 343 23.77 -18.72 -3.24
CA ALA A 343 23.54 -19.20 -4.58
C ALA A 343 23.22 -20.69 -4.48
N SER A 344 21.93 -21.05 -4.53
CA SER A 344 21.55 -22.44 -4.58
C SER A 344 22.06 -22.88 -5.94
N ALA A 345 22.97 -23.84 -5.90
CA ALA A 345 23.49 -24.49 -7.08
C ALA A 345 22.31 -24.76 -8.01
N ALA A 346 22.45 -24.33 -9.27
CA ALA A 346 21.56 -24.70 -10.34
C ALA A 346 21.39 -26.23 -10.31
N ALA A 347 20.31 -26.69 -9.67
CA ALA A 347 19.89 -28.06 -9.71
C ALA A 347 19.36 -28.27 -11.12
N GLY A 348 20.11 -29.05 -11.88
CA GLY A 348 19.88 -29.32 -13.29
C GLY A 348 18.43 -29.69 -13.56
N LEU A 349 17.74 -28.83 -14.32
CA LEU A 349 16.58 -29.24 -15.07
C LEU A 349 17.06 -30.18 -16.18
N VAL A 350 16.79 -31.47 -15.99
CA VAL A 350 16.82 -32.47 -17.05
C VAL A 350 15.84 -32.01 -18.14
N PRO A 351 16.23 -31.95 -19.43
CA PRO A 351 15.30 -31.57 -20.49
C PRO A 351 14.25 -32.67 -20.62
N SER A 352 12.99 -32.32 -20.34
CA SER A 352 11.87 -33.18 -20.69
C SER A 352 11.85 -33.35 -22.21
N ALA A 353 12.04 -34.59 -22.65
CA ALA A 353 12.02 -34.96 -24.05
C ALA A 353 10.68 -34.54 -24.68
N MET A 354 10.76 -33.76 -25.75
CA MET A 354 9.68 -33.66 -26.73
C MET A 354 9.40 -35.06 -27.26
N VAL A 355 8.32 -35.68 -26.79
CA VAL A 355 7.72 -36.82 -27.48
C VAL A 355 6.96 -36.25 -28.68
N ALA A 356 7.67 -36.13 -29.80
CA ALA A 356 7.09 -35.95 -31.10
C ALA A 356 6.32 -37.23 -31.46
N VAL A 357 4.99 -37.21 -31.31
CA VAL A 357 4.12 -38.21 -31.95
C VAL A 357 3.96 -37.81 -33.41
N LEU A 358 4.86 -38.36 -34.21
CA LEU A 358 4.84 -38.35 -35.67
C LEU A 358 3.75 -39.33 -36.13
N VAL A 359 2.53 -38.85 -36.42
CA VAL A 359 1.57 -39.63 -37.20
C VAL A 359 1.89 -39.41 -38.68
N VAL A 360 2.60 -40.38 -39.24
CA VAL A 360 2.76 -40.55 -40.69
C VAL A 360 1.43 -41.11 -41.23
N VAL A 361 0.72 -40.33 -42.05
CA VAL A 361 -0.20 -40.89 -43.05
C VAL A 361 0.35 -40.50 -44.41
N ALA A 362 1.03 -41.45 -45.04
CA ALA A 362 1.47 -41.34 -46.42
C ALA A 362 0.40 -41.95 -47.34
N SER A 363 0.00 -41.15 -48.34
CA SER A 363 -0.24 -41.53 -49.74
C SER A 363 -1.43 -42.47 -50.05
N MET A 364 -2.11 -42.43 -51.19
CA MET A 364 -2.23 -41.58 -52.37
C MET A 364 -3.44 -42.18 -53.13
N VAL A 365 -4.28 -41.31 -53.71
CA VAL A 365 -4.97 -41.43 -55.02
C VAL A 365 -5.82 -42.70 -55.31
N VAL A 366 -7.08 -42.50 -55.73
CA VAL A 366 -7.60 -42.77 -57.09
C VAL A 366 -9.09 -42.39 -57.15
N SER A 367 -9.45 -41.84 -58.31
CA SER A 367 -10.68 -41.21 -58.74
C SER A 367 -11.76 -42.21 -59.24
N LEU A 368 -12.95 -41.67 -59.51
CA LEU A 368 -14.04 -42.13 -60.41
C LEU A 368 -15.09 -43.10 -59.83
N ALA A 369 -16.28 -42.55 -59.56
CA ALA A 369 -17.48 -42.71 -60.41
C ALA A 369 -18.43 -41.54 -60.17
#